data_AF-A0A2S9FJ12-F1
#
_entry.id   AF-A0A2S9FJ12-F1
#
_cell.length_a   1.000
_cell.length_b   1.000
_cell.length_c   1.000
_cell.angle_alpha   90.00
_cell.angle_beta   90.00
_cell.angle_gamma   90.00
#
_symmetry.space_group_name_H-M   'P 1'
#
loop_
_entity.id
_entity.type
_entity.pdbx_description
1 polymer ?
#
loop_
_entity_poly.entity_id
_entity_poly.type
_entity_poly.pdbx_seq_one_letter_code
_entity_poly.pdbx_strand_id
1 'polypeptide(L)'
;NYLAAINFVETAFGRIAGVSTAGAQGPMQFMPSTFAAYGAGSDINSAHDSILAAGRFLAAHGFARDPDSALYRYNNSDRYVRAVSQYAAVIAAHPDEFSGYYLWDVYYKSTAGDVVLPVGYIATAPIPVEEYLATHPQ
;
A
#
# COMPACT_ATOMS: atom_id res chain seq x y z
N ASN A 1 -11.94 -5.34 -2.60
CA ASN A 1 -10.97 -5.11 -3.69
C ASN A 1 -10.23 -3.77 -3.54
N TYR A 2 -10.89 -2.61 -3.39
CA TYR A 2 -10.19 -1.31 -3.33
C TYR A 2 -9.18 -1.16 -2.19
N LEU A 3 -9.50 -1.61 -0.98
CA LEU A 3 -8.55 -1.58 0.14
C LEU A 3 -7.30 -2.43 -0.15
N ALA A 4 -7.47 -3.56 -0.83
CA ALA A 4 -6.34 -4.39 -1.26
C ALA A 4 -5.52 -3.69 -2.37
N ALA A 5 -6.18 -3.06 -3.34
CA ALA A 5 -5.48 -2.27 -4.36
C ALA A 5 -4.69 -1.11 -3.76
N ILE A 6 -5.23 -0.39 -2.78
CA ILE A 6 -4.50 0.65 -2.05
C ILE A 6 -3.30 0.03 -1.33
N ASN A 7 -3.49 -1.04 -0.56
CA ASN A 7 -2.39 -1.70 0.15
C ASN A 7 -1.27 -2.19 -0.79
N PHE A 8 -1.64 -2.65 -1.99
CA PHE A 8 -0.69 -2.99 -3.04
C PHE A 8 0.08 -1.77 -3.56
N VAL A 9 -0.62 -0.70 -3.92
CA VAL A 9 0.00 0.52 -4.45
C VAL A 9 0.90 1.20 -3.42
N GLU A 10 0.49 1.22 -2.15
CA GLU A 10 1.23 1.91 -1.09
C GLU A 10 2.48 1.15 -0.65
N THR A 11 2.39 -0.16 -0.45
CA THR A 11 3.46 -0.95 0.21
C THR A 11 3.68 -2.34 -0.37
N ALA A 12 3.09 -2.62 -1.55
CA ALA A 12 3.09 -3.96 -2.13
C ALA A 12 2.59 -5.02 -1.13
N PHE A 13 1.50 -4.74 -0.42
CA PHE A 13 0.97 -5.57 0.66
C PHE A 13 1.88 -5.69 1.89
N GLY A 14 2.57 -4.62 2.26
CA GLY A 14 3.51 -4.58 3.39
C GLY A 14 4.87 -5.24 3.13
N ARG A 15 5.15 -5.68 1.88
CA ARG A 15 6.48 -6.17 1.49
C ARG A 15 7.54 -5.07 1.52
N ILE A 16 7.11 -3.83 1.33
CA ILE A 16 7.92 -2.64 1.55
C ILE A 16 7.43 -1.94 2.81
N ALA A 17 8.30 -1.79 3.80
CA ALA A 17 8.01 -1.10 5.05
C ALA A 17 9.00 0.04 5.25
N GLY A 18 8.49 1.26 5.43
CA GLY A 18 9.31 2.43 5.66
C GLY A 18 8.47 3.68 5.89
N VAL A 19 9.13 4.73 6.39
CA VAL A 19 8.52 6.06 6.45
C VAL A 19 8.80 6.74 5.12
N SER A 20 7.76 7.22 4.43
CA SER A 20 7.95 7.92 3.17
C SER A 20 8.67 9.25 3.39
N THR A 21 9.19 9.86 2.32
CA THR A 21 9.80 11.20 2.39
C THR A 21 8.84 12.28 2.90
N ALA A 22 7.53 12.09 2.72
CA ALA A 22 6.49 12.97 3.25
C ALA A 22 6.12 12.66 4.72
N GLY A 23 6.67 11.60 5.32
CA GLY A 23 6.37 11.19 6.69
C GLY A 23 5.21 10.21 6.83
N ALA A 24 4.73 9.63 5.72
CA ALA A 24 3.66 8.65 5.74
C ALA A 24 4.16 7.28 6.23
N GLN A 25 3.31 6.54 6.93
CA GLN A 25 3.70 5.34 7.68
C GLN A 25 2.71 4.18 7.50
N GLY A 26 3.18 2.98 7.82
CA GLY A 26 2.37 1.78 7.88
C GLY A 26 1.96 1.24 6.50
N PRO A 27 1.25 0.10 6.48
CA PRO A 27 0.94 -0.64 5.25
C PRO A 27 -0.01 0.10 4.30
N MET A 28 -0.71 1.13 4.80
CA MET A 28 -1.60 1.98 4.02
C MET A 28 -1.04 3.41 3.82
N GLN A 29 0.25 3.62 4.15
CA GLN A 29 0.99 4.87 4.02
C GLN A 29 0.19 6.10 4.46
N PHE A 30 -0.31 6.06 5.69
CA PHE A 30 -1.03 7.19 6.26
C PHE A 30 -0.08 8.27 6.78
N MET A 31 -0.46 9.54 6.59
CA MET A 31 0.08 10.61 7.44
C MET A 31 -0.40 10.40 8.89
N PRO A 32 0.47 10.54 9.92
CA PRO A 32 0.10 10.30 11.30
C PRO A 32 -1.13 11.08 11.78
N SER A 33 -1.28 12.34 11.36
CA SER A 33 -2.44 13.17 11.68
C SER A 33 -3.74 12.65 11.05
N THR A 34 -3.67 12.08 9.84
CA THR A 34 -4.82 11.46 9.18
C THR A 34 -5.19 10.17 9.89
N PHE A 35 -4.20 9.33 10.22
CA PHE A 35 -4.45 8.12 11.00
C PHE A 35 -5.03 8.43 12.38
N ALA A 36 -4.60 9.50 13.05
CA ALA A 36 -5.20 9.91 14.33
C ALA A 36 -6.71 10.18 14.23
N ALA A 37 -7.19 10.68 13.08
CA ALA A 37 -8.61 10.94 12.85
C ALA A 37 -9.42 9.67 12.53
N TYR A 38 -8.83 8.71 11.81
CA TYR A 38 -9.57 7.53 11.27
C TYR A 38 -9.16 6.19 11.89
N GLY A 39 -8.07 6.16 12.65
CA GLY A 39 -7.48 4.99 13.27
C GLY A 39 -8.14 4.59 14.59
N ALA A 40 -9.03 5.41 15.16
CA ALA A 40 -9.74 5.09 16.41
C ALA A 40 -8.80 4.68 17.57
N GLY A 41 -7.62 5.32 17.66
CA GLY A 41 -6.63 5.05 18.71
C GLY A 41 -5.86 3.73 18.57
N SER A 42 -5.91 3.08 17.40
CA SER A 42 -5.21 1.82 17.11
C SER A 42 -3.76 2.04 16.62
N ASP A 43 -3.10 0.99 16.13
CA ASP A 43 -1.72 1.03 15.66
C ASP A 43 -1.63 1.27 14.14
N ILE A 44 -0.95 2.34 13.73
CA ILE A 44 -0.72 2.66 12.31
C ILE A 44 0.11 1.58 11.60
N ASN A 45 0.97 0.86 12.30
CA ASN A 45 1.82 -0.17 11.71
C ASN A 45 1.13 -1.55 11.61
N SER A 46 0.02 -1.75 12.31
CA SER A 46 -0.81 -2.94 12.20
C SER A 46 -1.55 -2.94 10.87
N ALA A 47 -1.35 -3.99 10.05
CA ALA A 47 -2.03 -4.12 8.76
C ALA A 47 -3.55 -4.11 8.90
N HIS A 48 -4.07 -4.85 9.88
CA HIS A 48 -5.49 -4.88 10.18
C HIS A 48 -6.03 -3.47 10.49
N ASP A 49 -5.37 -2.75 11.38
CA ASP A 49 -5.85 -1.47 11.88
C ASP A 49 -5.73 -0.36 10.84
N SER A 50 -4.63 -0.34 10.09
CA SER A 50 -4.43 0.54 8.94
C SER A 50 -5.48 0.31 7.83
N ILE A 51 -5.82 -0.94 7.52
CA ILE A 51 -6.86 -1.25 6.53
C ILE A 51 -8.24 -0.75 7.01
N LEU A 52 -8.57 -0.94 8.30
CA LEU A 52 -9.81 -0.41 8.87
C LEU A 52 -9.84 1.13 8.86
N ALA A 53 -8.72 1.78 9.17
CA ALA A 53 -8.61 3.25 9.09
C ALA A 53 -8.83 3.75 7.66
N ALA A 54 -8.27 3.09 6.64
CA ALA A 54 -8.53 3.38 5.23
C ALA A 54 -10.00 3.21 4.85
N GLY A 55 -10.65 2.14 5.32
CA GLY A 55 -12.09 1.96 5.12
C GLY A 55 -12.91 3.12 5.68
N ARG A 56 -12.61 3.57 6.91
CA ARG A 56 -13.28 4.71 7.54
C ARG A 56 -13.01 6.03 6.81
N PHE A 57 -11.76 6.26 6.41
CA PHE A 57 -11.38 7.44 5.62
C PHE A 57 -12.20 7.51 4.33
N LEU A 58 -12.23 6.43 3.54
CA LEU A 58 -12.94 6.40 2.27
C LEU A 58 -14.45 6.58 2.46
N ALA A 59 -15.03 5.91 3.46
CA ALA A 59 -16.44 6.06 3.79
C ALA A 59 -16.80 7.50 4.16
N ALA A 60 -15.99 8.17 5.00
CA ALA A 60 -16.19 9.56 5.39
C ALA A 60 -16.12 10.53 4.19
N HIS A 61 -15.34 10.16 3.17
CA HIS A 61 -15.19 10.94 1.93
C HIS A 61 -16.17 10.53 0.82
N GLY A 62 -17.20 9.74 1.14
CA GLY A 62 -18.30 9.48 0.22
C GLY A 62 -17.99 8.43 -0.85
N PHE A 63 -17.05 7.52 -0.59
CA PHE A 63 -16.64 6.47 -1.54
C PHE A 63 -17.82 5.68 -2.15
N ALA A 64 -18.87 5.41 -1.37
CA ALA A 64 -20.05 4.70 -1.89
C ALA A 64 -20.82 5.48 -2.98
N ARG A 65 -20.65 6.79 -3.06
CA ARG A 65 -21.28 7.68 -4.06
C ARG A 65 -20.32 8.05 -5.17
N ASP A 66 -19.08 8.37 -4.80
CA ASP A 66 -18.04 8.81 -5.72
C ASP A 66 -16.68 8.22 -5.27
N PRO A 67 -16.36 7.00 -5.73
CA PRO A 67 -15.09 6.35 -5.43
C PRO A 67 -13.87 7.17 -5.86
N ASP A 68 -13.93 7.77 -7.04
CA ASP A 68 -12.81 8.50 -7.63
C ASP A 68 -12.47 9.75 -6.82
N SER A 69 -13.48 10.51 -6.40
CA SER A 69 -13.27 11.66 -5.50
C SER A 69 -12.70 11.25 -4.15
N ALA A 70 -13.18 10.14 -3.57
CA ALA A 70 -12.67 9.64 -2.29
C ALA A 70 -11.22 9.16 -2.40
N LEU A 71 -10.85 8.49 -3.50
CA LEU A 71 -9.47 8.10 -3.79
C LEU A 71 -8.57 9.30 -4.03
N TYR A 72 -9.05 10.33 -4.73
CA TYR A 72 -8.30 11.56 -4.94
C TYR A 72 -8.00 12.27 -3.62
N ARG A 73 -8.93 12.22 -2.65
CA ARG A 73 -8.68 12.75 -1.30
C ARG A 73 -7.67 11.92 -0.51
N TYR A 74 -7.60 10.62 -0.79
CA TYR A 74 -6.57 9.75 -0.21
C TYR A 74 -5.18 10.14 -0.73
N ASN A 75 -5.07 10.38 -2.04
CA ASN A 75 -3.86 10.85 -2.69
C ASN A 75 -4.24 11.76 -3.88
N ASN A 76 -3.84 13.04 -3.84
CA ASN A 76 -4.22 14.08 -4.81
C ASN A 76 -3.56 13.88 -6.19
N SER A 77 -3.86 12.76 -6.84
CA SER A 77 -3.25 12.33 -8.10
C SER A 77 -4.23 11.50 -8.91
N ASP A 78 -4.60 11.98 -10.10
CA ASP A 78 -5.44 11.21 -11.03
C ASP A 78 -4.77 9.90 -11.47
N ARG A 79 -3.43 9.86 -11.47
CA ARG A 79 -2.69 8.62 -11.75
C ARG A 79 -2.91 7.59 -10.65
N TYR A 80 -2.94 8.02 -9.39
CA TYR A 80 -3.24 7.15 -8.25
C TYR A 80 -4.66 6.61 -8.35
N VAL A 81 -5.65 7.48 -8.58
CA VAL A 81 -7.07 7.08 -8.75
C VAL A 81 -7.20 6.02 -9.85
N ARG A 82 -6.62 6.28 -11.02
CA ARG A 82 -6.64 5.32 -12.14
C ARG A 82 -5.96 4.00 -11.78
N ALA A 83 -4.77 4.04 -11.18
CA ALA A 83 -4.03 2.83 -10.81
C ALA A 83 -4.81 1.98 -9.80
N VAL A 84 -5.32 2.58 -8.72
CA VAL A 84 -6.10 1.88 -7.70
C VAL A 84 -7.39 1.32 -8.29
N SER A 85 -8.13 2.08 -9.09
CA SER A 85 -9.35 1.60 -9.73
C SER A 85 -9.09 0.43 -10.70
N GLN A 86 -8.00 0.48 -11.48
CA GLN A 86 -7.60 -0.62 -12.36
C GLN A 86 -7.24 -1.89 -11.57
N TYR A 87 -6.39 -1.77 -10.55
CA TYR A 87 -6.06 -2.92 -9.71
C TYR A 87 -7.27 -3.46 -8.96
N ALA A 88 -8.16 -2.59 -8.47
CA ALA A 88 -9.38 -3.02 -7.80
C ALA A 88 -10.33 -3.78 -8.74
N ALA A 89 -10.46 -3.35 -10.00
CA ALA A 89 -11.25 -4.05 -11.01
C ALA A 89 -10.67 -5.44 -11.31
N VAL A 90 -9.35 -5.52 -11.47
CA VAL A 90 -8.64 -6.77 -11.71
C VAL A 90 -8.78 -7.74 -10.52
N ILE A 91 -8.55 -7.27 -9.29
CA ILE A 91 -8.73 -8.08 -8.06
C ILE A 91 -10.18 -8.57 -7.93
N ALA A 92 -11.17 -7.78 -8.35
CA ALA A 92 -12.57 -8.20 -8.32
C ALA A 92 -12.90 -9.24 -9.40
N ALA A 93 -12.28 -9.16 -10.58
CA ALA A 93 -12.48 -10.10 -11.66
C ALA A 93 -11.80 -11.46 -11.40
N HIS A 94 -10.68 -11.48 -10.67
CA HIS A 94 -9.87 -12.67 -10.43
C HIS A 94 -9.59 -12.90 -8.94
N PRO A 95 -10.61 -13.16 -8.10
CA PRO A 95 -10.41 -13.35 -6.66
C PRO A 95 -9.51 -14.55 -6.33
N ASP A 96 -9.57 -15.62 -7.14
CA ASP A 96 -8.77 -16.84 -6.95
C ASP A 96 -7.30 -16.68 -7.40
N GLU A 97 -6.98 -15.61 -8.11
CA GLU A 97 -5.62 -15.29 -8.58
C GLU A 97 -4.94 -14.23 -7.71
N PHE A 98 -5.53 -13.85 -6.58
CA PHE A 98 -4.98 -12.82 -5.68
C PHE A 98 -3.52 -13.08 -5.28
N SER A 99 -3.17 -14.36 -5.08
CA SER A 99 -1.80 -14.82 -4.79
C SER A 99 -0.80 -14.49 -5.90
N GLY A 100 -1.23 -14.39 -7.16
CA GLY A 100 -0.39 -13.94 -8.27
C GLY A 100 0.06 -12.48 -8.11
N TYR A 101 -0.81 -11.59 -7.64
CA TYR A 101 -0.46 -10.18 -7.37
C TYR A 101 0.41 -10.03 -6.11
N TYR A 102 0.15 -10.83 -5.07
CA TYR A 102 0.99 -10.84 -3.88
C TYR A 102 2.43 -11.22 -4.20
N LEU A 103 2.65 -12.03 -5.24
CA LEU A 103 3.96 -12.49 -5.66
C LEU A 103 4.51 -11.73 -6.88
N TRP A 104 3.86 -10.67 -7.35
CA TRP A 104 4.35 -9.89 -8.49
C TRP A 104 5.60 -9.09 -8.11
N ASP A 105 6.44 -8.77 -9.10
CA ASP A 105 7.70 -8.08 -8.88
C ASP A 105 7.47 -6.65 -8.35
N VAL A 106 8.34 -6.22 -7.44
CA VAL A 106 8.24 -4.89 -6.82
C VAL A 106 9.50 -4.12 -7.12
N TYR A 107 9.37 -3.03 -7.87
CA TYR A 107 10.43 -2.04 -8.02
C TYR A 107 10.22 -0.91 -7.01
N TYR A 108 11.17 -0.71 -6.11
CA TYR A 108 11.09 0.31 -5.07
C TYR A 108 12.35 1.18 -5.05
N LYS A 109 12.16 2.49 -5.17
CA LYS A 109 13.26 3.47 -5.09
C LYS A 109 13.52 3.82 -3.64
N SER A 110 14.68 3.42 -3.11
CA SER A 110 15.10 3.76 -1.75
C SER A 110 16.29 4.73 -1.76
N THR A 111 16.57 5.37 -0.62
CA THR A 111 17.79 6.19 -0.46
C THR A 111 19.07 5.36 -0.45
N ALA A 112 18.97 4.05 -0.23
CA ALA A 112 20.10 3.12 -0.25
C ALA A 112 20.40 2.53 -1.65
N GLY A 113 19.49 2.71 -2.61
CA GLY A 113 19.55 2.12 -3.95
C GLY A 113 18.19 1.62 -4.43
N ASP A 114 18.08 1.29 -5.72
CA ASP A 114 16.86 0.74 -6.30
C ASP A 114 16.70 -0.75 -5.94
N VAL A 115 15.60 -1.08 -5.27
CA VAL A 115 15.27 -2.43 -4.80
C VAL A 115 14.35 -3.10 -5.82
N VAL A 116 14.69 -4.33 -6.22
CA VAL A 116 13.81 -5.21 -6.98
C VAL A 116 13.53 -6.45 -6.14
N LEU A 117 12.26 -6.66 -5.78
CA LEU A 117 11.80 -7.93 -5.27
C LEU A 117 11.33 -8.78 -6.46
N PRO A 118 11.97 -9.93 -6.76
CA PRO A 118 11.59 -10.75 -7.90
C PRO A 118 10.21 -11.39 -7.69
N VAL A 119 9.62 -11.86 -8.80
CA VAL A 119 8.38 -12.64 -8.74
C VAL A 119 8.57 -13.83 -7.80
N GLY A 120 7.63 -14.04 -6.88
CA GLY A 120 7.70 -15.13 -5.91
C GLY A 120 8.50 -14.81 -4.64
N TYR A 121 9.03 -13.59 -4.48
CA TYR A 121 9.78 -13.22 -3.28
C TYR A 121 8.93 -13.37 -2.00
N ILE A 122 9.46 -14.15 -1.07
CA ILE A 122 8.88 -14.38 0.26
C ILE A 122 10.03 -14.29 1.27
N ALA A 123 9.84 -13.49 2.31
CA ALA A 123 10.73 -13.46 3.47
C ALA A 123 9.90 -13.67 4.73
N THR A 124 10.41 -14.49 5.65
CA THR A 124 9.74 -14.80 6.92
C THR A 124 10.01 -13.76 8.01
N ALA A 125 10.93 -12.83 7.76
CA ALA A 125 11.26 -11.71 8.62
C ALA A 125 11.68 -10.49 7.77
N PRO A 126 11.52 -9.25 8.28
CA PRO A 126 12.03 -8.06 7.61
C PRO A 126 13.55 -8.13 7.41
N ILE A 127 14.02 -7.71 6.24
CA ILE A 127 15.44 -7.62 5.90
C ILE A 127 15.76 -6.12 5.71
N PRO A 128 16.76 -5.55 6.39
CA PRO A 128 17.22 -4.20 6.13
C PRO A 128 17.58 -4.01 4.66
N VAL A 129 17.25 -2.85 4.08
CA VAL A 129 17.41 -2.61 2.64
C VAL A 129 18.88 -2.69 2.21
N GLU A 130 19.79 -2.25 3.08
CA GLU A 130 21.24 -2.30 2.85
C GLU A 130 21.75 -3.74 2.79
N GLU A 131 21.23 -4.62 3.64
CA GLU A 131 21.57 -6.05 3.65
C GLU A 131 21.02 -6.76 2.40
N TYR A 132 19.79 -6.43 2.01
CA TYR A 132 19.20 -6.95 0.79
C TYR A 132 20.01 -6.57 -0.46
N LEU A 133 20.36 -5.28 -0.58
CA LEU A 133 21.13 -4.76 -1.72
C LEU A 133 22.57 -5.29 -1.76
N ALA A 134 23.19 -5.61 -0.62
CA ALA A 134 24.52 -6.22 -0.58
C ALA A 134 24.57 -7.58 -1.28
N THR A 135 23.44 -8.29 -1.36
CA THR A 135 23.32 -9.61 -1.99
C THR A 135 22.58 -9.59 -3.33
N HIS A 136 21.87 -8.49 -3.64
CA HIS A 136 21.14 -8.27 -4.89
C HIS A 136 21.50 -6.92 -5.52
N PRO A 137 22.78 -6.70 -5.89
CA PRO A 137 23.19 -5.47 -6.55
C PRO A 137 22.54 -5.35 -7.93
N GLN A 138 22.21 -4.13 -8.33
CA GLN A 138 21.78 -3.82 -9.70
C GLN A 138 22.97 -3.62 -10.64
#